data_AF-Q2EU10-F1
#
_entry.id   AF-Q2EU10-F1
#
_cell.length_a   1.000
_cell.length_b   1.000
_cell.length_c   1.000
_cell.angle_alpha   90.00
_cell.angle_beta   90.00
_cell.angle_gamma   90.00
#
_symmetry.space_group_name_H-M   'P 1'
#
loop_
_entity.id
_entity.type
_entity.pdbx_description
1 polymer ?
#
loop_
_entity_poly.entity_id
_entity_poly.type
_entity_poly.pdbx_seq_one_letter_code
_entity_poly.pdbx_strand_id
1 'polypeptide(L)'
;DPDAEPYWRDVGTMKAYWKANLDLASAVPELDMYDRNWPIRTYNESLPPAKFVQDRSGSHGMTLNSLVSGGCVISGSVVVQSVLFSRVRVNSFCNIDSAVLLPEVWVGRSCRLRRCVIDRACVIPEGMVIGENAEEDARRFYRSEEGMVLVTREMLRKLG
;
A
#
# COMPACT_ATOMS: atom_id res chain seq x y z
N ASP A 1 -14.37 17.28 -14.29
CA ASP A 1 -15.76 17.24 -14.76
C ASP A 1 -16.55 18.30 -14.00
N PRO A 2 -17.14 19.31 -14.65
CA PRO A 2 -17.91 20.36 -13.97
C PRO A 2 -19.16 19.84 -13.27
N ASP A 3 -19.63 18.62 -13.59
CA ASP A 3 -20.80 18.00 -12.96
C ASP A 3 -20.43 17.05 -11.80
N ALA A 4 -19.13 16.90 -11.48
CA ALA A 4 -18.68 16.08 -10.37
C ALA A 4 -18.95 16.75 -9.01
N GLU A 5 -19.27 15.93 -8.01
CA GLU A 5 -19.48 16.41 -6.64
C GLU A 5 -18.19 17.02 -6.06
N PRO A 6 -18.29 18.09 -5.24
CA PRO A 6 -17.12 18.68 -4.62
C PRO A 6 -16.44 17.67 -3.68
N TYR A 7 -15.15 17.44 -3.88
CA TYR A 7 -14.39 16.46 -3.10
C TYR A 7 -13.91 17.05 -1.77
N TRP A 8 -14.37 16.46 -0.66
CA TRP A 8 -13.84 16.71 0.68
C TRP A 8 -13.84 15.42 1.50
N ARG A 9 -12.74 15.15 2.21
CA ARG A 9 -12.58 14.00 3.11
C ARG A 9 -11.89 14.45 4.39
N ASP A 10 -12.43 14.05 5.54
CA ASP A 10 -11.92 14.40 6.88
C ASP A 10 -10.76 13.50 7.33
N VAL A 11 -10.66 12.29 6.77
CA VAL A 11 -9.68 11.24 7.10
C VAL A 11 -9.46 11.05 8.61
N GLY A 12 -10.52 11.21 9.41
CA GLY A 12 -10.45 11.17 10.88
C GLY A 12 -10.39 9.76 11.48
N THR A 13 -10.65 8.73 10.68
CA THR A 13 -10.57 7.32 11.08
C THR A 13 -9.61 6.56 10.18
N MET A 14 -9.07 5.45 10.69
CA MET A 14 -8.23 4.55 9.89
C MET A 14 -8.96 4.07 8.63
N LYS A 15 -10.28 3.84 8.73
CA LYS A 15 -11.13 3.49 7.60
C LYS A 15 -11.18 4.56 6.54
N ALA A 16 -11.46 5.79 6.94
CA ALA A 16 -11.53 6.93 6.03
C ALA A 16 -10.18 7.15 5.35
N TYR A 17 -9.08 7.07 6.12
CA TYR A 17 -7.72 7.18 5.59
C TYR A 17 -7.42 6.10 4.53
N TRP A 18 -7.66 4.83 4.85
CA TRP A 18 -7.43 3.72 3.94
C TRP A 18 -8.29 3.83 2.68
N LYS A 19 -9.59 4.11 2.84
CA LYS A 19 -10.53 4.22 1.71
C LYS A 19 -10.16 5.39 0.79
N ALA A 20 -9.84 6.55 1.34
CA ALA A 20 -9.45 7.72 0.55
C ALA A 20 -8.19 7.48 -0.28
N ASN A 21 -7.23 6.70 0.23
CA ASN A 21 -6.05 6.32 -0.55
C ASN A 21 -6.40 5.32 -1.66
N LEU A 22 -7.17 4.27 -1.36
CA LEU A 22 -7.51 3.27 -2.38
C LEU A 22 -8.42 3.81 -3.47
N ASP A 23 -9.24 4.82 -3.17
CA ASP A 23 -10.05 5.52 -4.16
C ASP A 23 -9.21 6.07 -5.32
N LEU A 24 -8.00 6.58 -5.03
CA LEU A 24 -7.05 7.06 -6.03
C LEU A 24 -6.56 5.97 -7.00
N ALA A 25 -6.61 4.70 -6.57
CA ALA A 25 -6.21 3.56 -7.39
C ALA A 25 -7.37 3.00 -8.24
N SER A 26 -8.58 3.51 -8.06
CA SER A 26 -9.75 3.12 -8.84
C SER A 26 -9.68 3.63 -10.29
N ALA A 27 -10.51 3.06 -11.18
CA ALA A 27 -10.53 3.44 -12.59
C ALA A 27 -11.03 4.88 -12.81
N VAL A 28 -11.94 5.35 -11.95
CA VAL A 28 -12.49 6.71 -11.96
C VAL A 28 -12.44 7.20 -10.51
N PRO A 29 -11.32 7.81 -10.07
CA PRO A 29 -11.19 8.30 -8.71
C PRO A 29 -12.12 9.49 -8.48
N GLU A 30 -12.62 9.63 -7.25
CA GLU A 30 -13.42 10.80 -6.86
C GLU A 30 -12.55 12.06 -6.79
N LEU A 31 -11.24 11.90 -6.52
CA LEU A 31 -10.24 12.96 -6.55
C LEU A 31 -9.32 12.84 -7.78
N ASP A 32 -9.39 13.82 -8.67
CA ASP A 32 -8.52 13.89 -9.85
C ASP A 32 -7.14 14.48 -9.49
N MET A 33 -6.18 13.60 -9.21
CA MET A 33 -4.77 13.97 -8.99
C MET A 33 -4.01 14.34 -10.27
N TYR A 34 -4.62 14.17 -11.45
CA TYR A 34 -4.03 14.49 -12.74
C TYR A 34 -4.49 15.84 -13.29
N ASP A 35 -5.33 16.57 -12.54
CA ASP A 35 -5.73 17.94 -12.89
C ASP A 35 -4.51 18.88 -12.92
N ARG A 36 -4.34 19.56 -14.07
CA ARG A 36 -3.28 20.53 -14.30
C ARG A 36 -3.72 21.96 -14.04
N ASN A 37 -5.02 22.21 -13.94
CA ASN A 37 -5.58 23.54 -13.67
C ASN A 37 -5.50 23.88 -12.18
N TRP A 38 -5.61 22.87 -11.30
CA TRP A 38 -5.46 23.01 -9.85
C TRP A 38 -4.41 22.05 -9.27
N PRO A 39 -3.11 22.27 -9.56
CA PRO A 39 -2.06 21.34 -9.16
C PRO A 39 -1.79 21.37 -7.64
N ILE A 40 -1.63 20.20 -7.03
CA ILE A 40 -1.18 20.06 -5.65
C ILE A 40 0.35 20.01 -5.63
N ARG A 41 0.98 21.03 -5.03
CA ARG A 41 2.44 21.07 -4.87
C ARG A 41 2.87 20.33 -3.61
N THR A 42 3.87 19.47 -3.74
CA THR A 42 4.54 18.79 -2.63
C THR A 42 6.07 18.85 -2.79
N TYR A 43 6.80 18.24 -1.88
CA TYR A 43 8.24 18.05 -2.01
C TYR A 43 8.56 17.01 -3.09
N ASN A 44 9.15 17.47 -4.19
CA ASN A 44 9.54 16.61 -5.32
C ASN A 44 10.96 16.06 -5.10
N GLU A 45 11.04 14.91 -4.43
CA GLU A 45 12.31 14.19 -4.30
C GLU A 45 12.73 13.58 -5.64
N SER A 46 14.02 13.66 -5.99
CA SER A 46 14.55 12.97 -7.17
C SER A 46 14.65 11.47 -6.89
N LEU A 47 13.70 10.71 -7.43
CA LEU A 47 13.60 9.26 -7.27
C LEU A 47 13.81 8.56 -8.62
N PRO A 48 14.42 7.35 -8.63
CA PRO A 48 14.46 6.55 -9.85
C PRO A 48 13.05 6.09 -10.22
N PRO A 49 12.82 5.66 -11.48
CA PRO A 49 11.54 5.09 -11.89
C PRO A 49 11.16 3.87 -11.06
N ALA A 50 9.85 3.57 -11.00
CA ALA A 50 9.37 2.30 -10.47
C ALA A 50 9.93 1.14 -11.32
N LYS A 51 10.51 0.14 -10.66
CA LYS A 51 11.14 -1.02 -11.31
C LYS A 51 10.33 -2.28 -11.06
N PHE A 52 9.95 -2.95 -12.14
CA PHE A 52 9.33 -4.28 -12.11
C PHE A 52 10.33 -5.31 -12.63
N VAL A 53 10.57 -6.36 -11.86
CA VAL A 53 11.49 -7.44 -12.23
C VAL A 53 10.82 -8.80 -12.04
N GLN A 54 11.33 -9.81 -12.74
CA GLN A 54 10.95 -11.20 -12.51
C GLN A 54 11.28 -11.63 -11.07
N ASP A 55 10.52 -12.57 -10.53
CA ASP A 55 10.87 -13.19 -9.26
C ASP A 55 12.05 -14.17 -9.41
N ARG A 56 12.41 -14.80 -8.29
CA ARG A 56 13.47 -15.80 -8.22
C ARG A 56 13.22 -17.04 -9.10
N SER A 57 11.98 -17.35 -9.46
CA SER A 57 11.63 -18.42 -10.41
C SER A 57 11.55 -17.98 -11.87
N GLY A 58 11.83 -16.70 -12.15
CA GLY A 58 11.65 -16.13 -13.48
C GLY A 58 10.20 -15.82 -13.83
N SER A 59 9.29 -15.86 -12.85
CA SER A 59 7.88 -15.53 -13.06
C SER A 59 7.65 -14.03 -13.04
N HIS A 60 6.59 -13.61 -13.74
CA HIS A 60 6.18 -12.22 -13.84
C HIS A 60 5.33 -11.83 -12.63
N GLY A 61 5.43 -10.56 -12.24
CA GLY A 61 4.49 -9.94 -11.31
C GLY A 61 3.22 -9.48 -12.03
N MET A 62 2.16 -9.26 -11.27
CA MET A 62 0.90 -8.72 -11.80
C MET A 62 0.49 -7.50 -10.98
N THR A 63 0.15 -6.40 -11.66
CA THR A 63 -0.39 -5.20 -11.03
C THR A 63 -1.77 -4.89 -11.60
N LEU A 64 -2.75 -4.69 -10.73
CA LEU A 64 -4.13 -4.38 -11.13
C LEU A 64 -4.68 -3.23 -10.28
N ASN A 65 -5.17 -2.18 -10.93
CA ASN A 65 -5.79 -1.01 -10.29
C ASN A 65 -4.98 -0.54 -9.07
N SER A 66 -3.70 -0.21 -9.31
CA SER A 66 -2.73 0.08 -8.25
C SER A 66 -1.85 1.26 -8.64
N LEU A 67 -1.49 2.06 -7.65
CA LEU A 67 -0.56 3.18 -7.81
C LEU A 67 0.81 2.79 -7.28
N VAL A 68 1.85 3.00 -8.09
CA VAL A 68 3.23 2.67 -7.73
C VAL A 68 4.12 3.90 -7.93
N SER A 69 4.62 4.44 -6.82
CA SER A 69 5.45 5.64 -6.81
C SER A 69 6.90 5.37 -7.25
N GLY A 70 7.66 6.45 -7.48
CA GLY A 70 9.09 6.39 -7.77
C GLY A 70 9.90 5.73 -6.64
N GLY A 71 11.04 5.13 -7.00
CA GLY A 71 11.90 4.40 -6.07
C GLY A 71 11.42 2.99 -5.72
N CYS A 72 10.23 2.60 -6.16
CA CYS A 72 9.69 1.26 -5.89
C CYS A 72 10.42 0.17 -6.67
N VAL A 73 10.59 -0.99 -6.04
CA VAL A 73 11.10 -2.20 -6.70
C VAL A 73 10.18 -3.37 -6.36
N ILE A 74 9.51 -3.92 -7.37
CA ILE A 74 8.55 -5.01 -7.24
C ILE A 74 9.09 -6.23 -7.98
N SER A 75 9.33 -7.31 -7.24
CA SER A 75 9.96 -8.53 -7.75
C SER A 75 8.94 -9.66 -7.85
N GLY A 76 8.46 -9.95 -9.06
CA GLY A 76 7.49 -11.01 -9.42
C GLY A 76 6.44 -11.30 -8.34
N SER A 77 5.69 -10.28 -7.97
CA SER A 77 4.64 -10.33 -6.95
C SER A 77 3.33 -9.79 -7.49
N VAL A 78 2.24 -10.16 -6.84
CA VAL A 78 0.89 -9.73 -7.20
C VAL A 78 0.51 -8.54 -6.32
N VAL A 79 0.14 -7.41 -6.95
CA VAL A 79 -0.30 -6.18 -6.29
C VAL A 79 -1.64 -5.76 -6.88
N VAL A 80 -2.68 -5.72 -6.05
CA VAL A 80 -4.05 -5.47 -6.46
C VAL A 80 -4.66 -4.39 -5.57
N GLN A 81 -5.38 -3.42 -6.16
CA GLN A 81 -6.11 -2.40 -5.40
C GLN A 81 -5.25 -1.71 -4.34
N SER A 82 -3.99 -1.40 -4.66
CA SER A 82 -3.01 -0.98 -3.65
C SER A 82 -2.29 0.30 -4.03
N VAL A 83 -1.87 1.04 -3.01
CA VAL A 83 -1.11 2.28 -3.16
C VAL A 83 0.26 2.10 -2.51
N LEU A 84 1.31 2.14 -3.32
CA LEU A 84 2.69 2.05 -2.89
C LEU A 84 3.34 3.42 -2.99
N PHE A 85 3.70 3.98 -1.83
CA PHE A 85 4.45 5.22 -1.73
C PHE A 85 5.91 5.03 -2.13
N SER A 86 6.69 6.10 -2.09
CA SER A 86 8.08 6.11 -2.53
C SER A 86 8.97 5.09 -1.83
N ARG A 87 9.92 4.51 -2.57
CA ARG A 87 10.99 3.63 -2.05
C ARG A 87 10.48 2.33 -1.42
N VAL A 88 9.28 1.87 -1.75
CA VAL A 88 8.77 0.57 -1.29
C VAL A 88 9.47 -0.57 -2.02
N ARG A 89 9.87 -1.61 -1.28
CA ARG A 89 10.43 -2.83 -1.86
C ARG A 89 9.53 -4.03 -1.60
N VAL A 90 9.18 -4.73 -2.66
CA VAL A 90 8.38 -5.96 -2.60
C VAL A 90 9.21 -7.10 -3.17
N ASN A 91 9.56 -8.06 -2.32
CA ASN A 91 10.31 -9.25 -2.71
C ASN A 91 9.42 -10.32 -3.33
N SER A 92 10.02 -11.38 -3.86
CA SER A 92 9.34 -12.47 -4.56
C SER A 92 8.19 -13.11 -3.80
N PHE A 93 7.20 -13.58 -4.56
CA PHE A 93 6.09 -14.41 -4.11
C PHE A 93 5.12 -13.72 -3.14
N CYS A 94 5.06 -12.38 -3.17
CA CYS A 94 4.12 -11.66 -2.33
C CYS A 94 2.75 -11.53 -3.01
N ASN A 95 1.71 -11.52 -2.18
CA ASN A 95 0.36 -11.13 -2.57
C ASN A 95 -0.06 -9.93 -1.71
N ILE A 96 -0.28 -8.80 -2.37
CA ILE A 96 -0.66 -7.54 -1.74
C ILE A 96 -2.01 -7.13 -2.32
N ASP A 97 -3.03 -7.07 -1.46
CA ASP A 97 -4.41 -6.80 -1.85
C ASP A 97 -5.00 -5.71 -0.95
N SER A 98 -5.52 -4.65 -1.56
CA SER A 98 -6.24 -3.61 -0.86
C SER A 98 -5.40 -2.97 0.26
N ALA A 99 -4.14 -2.64 -0.06
CA ALA A 99 -3.14 -2.22 0.91
C ALA A 99 -2.56 -0.83 0.61
N VAL A 100 -2.26 -0.08 1.68
CA VAL A 100 -1.55 1.20 1.62
C VAL A 100 -0.17 1.02 2.24
N LEU A 101 0.88 1.08 1.43
CA LEU A 101 2.26 0.90 1.88
C LEU A 101 2.95 2.27 1.89
N LEU A 102 3.22 2.80 3.09
CA LEU A 102 3.87 4.09 3.28
C LEU A 102 5.35 4.06 2.83
N PRO A 103 6.02 5.24 2.75
CA PRO A 103 7.38 5.30 2.25
C PRO A 103 8.35 4.35 2.96
N GLU A 104 9.33 3.84 2.20
CA GLU A 104 10.44 3.01 2.71
C GLU A 104 10.03 1.65 3.31
N VAL A 105 8.80 1.19 3.08
CA VAL A 105 8.36 -0.15 3.50
C VAL A 105 9.13 -1.23 2.74
N TRP A 106 9.59 -2.25 3.46
CA TRP A 106 10.23 -3.43 2.90
C TRP A 106 9.39 -4.68 3.19
N VAL A 107 8.96 -5.35 2.13
CA VAL A 107 8.15 -6.58 2.22
C VAL A 107 9.02 -7.79 1.95
N GLY A 108 9.18 -8.64 2.96
CA GLY A 108 9.88 -9.92 2.88
C GLY A 108 9.23 -10.87 1.86
N ARG A 109 9.92 -11.97 1.53
CA ARG A 109 9.39 -12.94 0.55
C ARG A 109 8.12 -13.62 1.08
N SER A 110 7.28 -14.11 0.17
CA SER A 110 6.13 -14.96 0.51
C SER A 110 5.12 -14.32 1.48
N CYS A 111 5.06 -12.99 1.52
CA CYS A 111 4.11 -12.29 2.39
C CYS A 111 2.71 -12.25 1.74
N ARG A 112 1.68 -12.30 2.57
CA ARG A 112 0.29 -12.11 2.13
C ARG A 112 -0.34 -11.01 2.96
N LEU A 113 -0.60 -9.87 2.32
CA LEU A 113 -1.03 -8.65 2.99
C LEU A 113 -2.39 -8.25 2.42
N ARG A 114 -3.43 -8.24 3.25
CA ARG A 114 -4.79 -7.88 2.84
C ARG A 114 -5.41 -6.83 3.75
N ARG A 115 -6.06 -5.81 3.18
CA ARG A 115 -6.81 -4.77 3.91
C ARG A 115 -5.99 -4.11 5.02
N CYS A 116 -4.79 -3.65 4.69
CA CYS A 116 -3.85 -3.13 5.67
C CYS A 116 -3.25 -1.78 5.29
N VAL A 117 -2.79 -1.07 6.32
CA VAL A 117 -1.95 0.12 6.22
C VAL A 117 -0.62 -0.23 6.87
N ILE A 118 0.46 -0.17 6.09
CA ILE A 118 1.80 -0.46 6.57
C ILE A 118 2.53 0.87 6.77
N ASP A 119 2.89 1.16 8.02
CA ASP A 119 3.50 2.42 8.41
C ASP A 119 4.93 2.58 7.83
N ARG A 120 5.42 3.82 7.85
CA ARG A 120 6.71 4.21 7.26
C ARG A 120 7.85 3.35 7.78
N ALA A 121 8.71 2.93 6.85
CA ALA A 121 9.92 2.17 7.12
C ALA A 121 9.69 0.84 7.88
N CYS A 122 8.48 0.28 7.83
CA CYS A 122 8.23 -1.06 8.34
C CYS A 122 8.95 -2.11 7.49
N VAL A 123 9.61 -3.04 8.17
CA VAL A 123 10.25 -4.21 7.57
C VAL A 123 9.39 -5.43 7.90
N ILE A 124 8.56 -5.83 6.95
CA ILE A 124 7.68 -6.99 7.07
C ILE A 124 8.54 -8.25 6.90
N PRO A 125 8.62 -9.14 7.91
CA PRO A 125 9.44 -10.34 7.84
C PRO A 125 8.90 -11.34 6.80
N GLU A 126 9.78 -12.21 6.31
CA GLU A 126 9.44 -13.25 5.35
C GLU A 126 8.31 -14.16 5.85
N GLY A 127 7.34 -14.45 4.98
CA GLY A 127 6.21 -15.31 5.28
C GLY A 127 5.12 -14.66 6.14
N MET A 128 5.19 -13.36 6.44
CA MET A 128 4.16 -12.69 7.23
C MET A 128 2.80 -12.68 6.50
N VAL A 129 1.76 -13.03 7.25
CA VAL A 129 0.38 -13.05 6.79
C VAL A 129 -0.43 -12.05 7.61
N ILE A 130 -1.15 -11.17 6.93
CA ILE A 130 -1.99 -10.12 7.51
C ILE A 130 -3.31 -10.05 6.74
N GLY A 131 -4.44 -9.98 7.47
CA GLY A 131 -5.77 -9.87 6.90
C GLY A 131 -6.42 -11.21 6.54
N GLU A 132 -5.88 -12.32 7.05
CA GLU A 132 -6.44 -13.68 6.90
C GLU A 132 -7.06 -14.21 8.20
N ASN A 133 -6.47 -13.89 9.37
CA ASN A 133 -6.98 -14.31 10.67
C ASN A 133 -7.20 -13.09 11.57
N ALA A 134 -8.46 -12.73 11.75
CA ALA A 134 -8.85 -11.52 12.48
C ALA A 134 -8.41 -11.51 13.95
N GLU A 135 -8.45 -12.66 14.63
CA GLU A 135 -8.06 -12.78 16.03
C GLU A 135 -6.54 -12.62 16.17
N GLU A 136 -5.78 -13.30 15.32
CA GLU A 136 -4.33 -13.23 15.35
C GLU A 136 -3.81 -11.85 14.91
N ASP A 137 -4.46 -11.22 13.93
CA ASP A 137 -4.15 -9.86 13.50
C ASP A 137 -4.41 -8.84 14.62
N ALA A 138 -5.54 -8.97 15.34
CA ALA A 138 -5.87 -8.10 16.48
C ALA A 138 -4.93 -8.32 17.68
N ARG A 139 -4.35 -9.52 17.82
CA ARG A 139 -3.35 -9.81 18.85
C ARG A 139 -1.99 -9.17 18.54
N ARG A 140 -1.60 -9.15 17.26
CA ARG A 140 -0.27 -8.68 16.83
C ARG A 140 -0.23 -7.17 16.54
N PHE A 141 -1.32 -6.63 16.02
CA PHE A 141 -1.37 -5.30 15.42
C PHE A 141 -2.62 -4.55 15.88
N TYR A 142 -2.68 -3.25 15.56
CA TYR A 142 -3.94 -2.54 15.70
C TYR A 142 -4.88 -2.99 14.57
N ARG A 143 -6.09 -3.43 14.94
CA ARG A 143 -7.14 -3.81 14.00
C ARG A 143 -8.38 -2.99 14.28
N SER A 144 -8.90 -2.29 13.27
CA SER A 144 -10.16 -1.56 13.39
C SER A 144 -11.35 -2.52 13.47
N GLU A 145 -12.50 -2.04 13.93
CA GLU A 145 -13.74 -2.83 13.99
C GLU A 145 -14.15 -3.35 12.61
N GLU A 146 -13.91 -2.57 11.55
CA GLU A 146 -14.19 -2.92 10.16
C GLU A 146 -13.11 -3.79 9.49
N GLY A 147 -12.13 -4.24 10.29
CA GLY A 147 -11.14 -5.24 9.91
C GLY A 147 -10.01 -4.72 9.05
N MET A 148 -9.62 -3.46 9.19
CA MET A 148 -8.36 -2.96 8.64
C MET A 148 -7.24 -3.10 9.65
N VAL A 149 -6.06 -3.49 9.19
CA VAL A 149 -4.89 -3.73 10.06
C VAL A 149 -3.85 -2.63 9.87
N LEU A 150 -3.46 -1.95 10.96
CA LEU A 150 -2.36 -0.99 10.98
C LEU A 150 -1.12 -1.68 11.52
N VAL A 151 -0.04 -1.66 10.76
CA VAL A 151 1.25 -2.21 11.16
C VAL A 151 2.26 -1.09 11.36
N THR A 152 2.82 -1.00 12.57
CA THR A 152 3.89 -0.06 12.91
C THR A 152 5.19 -0.79 13.23
N ARG A 153 6.31 -0.07 13.19
CA ARG A 153 7.63 -0.61 13.55
C ARG A 153 7.66 -1.08 15.00
N GLU A 154 7.00 -0.36 15.91
CA GLU A 154 6.88 -0.71 17.32
C GLU A 154 6.13 -2.03 17.51
N MET A 155 5.08 -2.30 16.71
CA MET A 155 4.36 -3.57 16.76
C MET A 155 5.23 -4.71 16.24
N LEU A 156 5.90 -4.53 15.11
CA LEU A 156 6.80 -5.53 14.55
C LEU A 156 7.95 -5.88 15.50
N ARG A 157 8.51 -4.88 16.20
CA ARG A 157 9.57 -5.07 17.21
C ARG A 157 9.11 -5.86 18.44
N LYS A 158 7.81 -6.00 18.68
CA LYS A 158 7.29 -6.83 19.79
C LYS A 158 7.12 -8.30 19.39
N LEU A 159 7.17 -8.61 18.09
CA LEU A 159 6.98 -9.98 17.57
C LEU A 159 8.28 -10.79 17.51
N GLY A 160 9.44 -10.15 17.71
CA GLY A 160 10.78 -10.75 17.75
C GLY A 160 11.70 -9.99 18.68
#